data_AF-A0A4R2LBU5-F1
#
_entry.id   AF-A0A4R2LBU5-F1
#
_cell.length_a   1.000
_cell.length_b   1.000
_cell.length_c   1.000
_cell.angle_alpha   90.00
_cell.angle_beta   90.00
_cell.angle_gamma   90.00
#
_symmetry.space_group_name_H-M   'P 1'
#
loop_
_entity.id
_entity.type
_entity.pdbx_description
1 polymer ?
#
loop_
_entity_poly.entity_id
_entity_poly.type
_entity_poly.pdbx_seq_one_letter_code
_entity_poly.pdbx_strand_id
1 'polypeptide(L)' 'MLTWWRHQSLEVKIAGQCAPVLAGVKPSNMLVLENKHIRDVVRTLEGTGLSWRIVYLFGHATIFFKCHI' A
#
# COMPACT_ATOMS: atom_id res chain seq x y z
N MET A 1 20.83 -3.90 -1.33
CA MET A 1 19.42 -3.79 -1.79
C MET A 1 18.45 -3.26 -0.73
N LEU A 2 18.65 -3.50 0.58
CA LEU A 2 17.72 -3.08 1.64
C LEU A 2 17.77 -1.58 2.02
N THR A 3 18.88 -0.89 1.77
CA THR A 3 19.06 0.52 2.16
C THR A 3 18.26 1.49 1.28
N TRP A 4 18.16 1.20 -0.02
CA TRP A 4 17.37 1.99 -0.97
C TRP A 4 15.90 2.06 -0.59
N TRP A 5 15.32 0.94 -0.17
CA TRP A 5 13.91 0.87 0.25
C TRP A 5 13.58 1.78 1.44
N ARG A 6 14.53 2.02 2.36
CA ARG A 6 14.30 2.94 3.48
C ARG A 6 14.17 4.40 3.01
N HIS A 7 14.98 4.82 2.04
CA HIS A 7 15.03 6.20 1.55
C HIS A 7 14.02 6.54 0.45
N GLN A 8 13.26 5.56 -0.04
CA GLN A 8 12.22 5.84 -1.02
C GLN A 8 11.07 6.65 -0.42
N SER A 9 10.53 7.55 -1.24
CA SER A 9 9.32 8.29 -0.92
C SER A 9 8.17 7.32 -0.68
N LEU A 10 7.18 7.78 0.08
CA LEU A 10 6.00 6.96 0.42
C LEU A 10 5.28 6.47 -0.84
N GLU A 11 5.18 7.32 -1.86
CA GLU A 11 4.54 7.04 -3.14
C GLU A 11 5.22 5.88 -3.87
N VAL A 12 6.56 5.86 -3.90
CA VAL A 12 7.32 4.78 -4.55
C VAL A 12 7.13 3.46 -3.78
N LYS A 13 7.07 3.51 -2.45
CA LYS A 13 6.77 2.32 -1.62
C LYS A 13 5.38 1.77 -1.91
N ILE A 14 4.37 2.65 -2.00
CA ILE A 14 3.00 2.27 -2.36
C ILE A 14 2.97 1.67 -3.75
N ALA A 15 3.55 2.35 -4.75
CA ALA A 15 3.59 1.90 -6.13
C ALA A 15 4.26 0.53 -6.25
N GLY A 16 5.39 0.31 -5.57
CA GLY A 16 6.09 -0.98 -5.58
C GLY A 16 5.28 -2.13 -4.96
N GLN A 17 4.49 -1.85 -3.91
CA GLN A 17 3.61 -2.85 -3.29
C GLN A 17 2.33 -3.08 -4.12
N CYS A 18 1.83 -2.05 -4.80
CA CYS A 18 0.59 -2.12 -5.58
C CYS A 18 0.80 -2.64 -7.01
N ALA A 19 1.95 -2.38 -7.63
CA ALA A 19 2.23 -2.74 -9.02
C ALA A 19 2.05 -4.24 -9.32
N PRO A 20 2.52 -5.19 -8.48
CA PRO A 20 2.27 -6.61 -8.72
C PRO A 20 0.80 -7.00 -8.62
N VAL A 21 0.02 -6.28 -7.79
CA VAL A 21 -1.42 -6.52 -7.61
C VAL A 21 -2.21 -5.98 -8.79
N LEU A 22 -1.89 -4.76 -9.24
CA LEU A 22 -2.47 -4.14 -10.42
C LEU A 22 -2.12 -4.86 -11.72
N ALA A 23 -0.91 -5.43 -11.81
CA ALA A 23 -0.47 -6.22 -12.96
C ALA A 23 -1.06 -7.65 -12.98
N GLY A 24 -1.86 -8.03 -11.99
CA GLY A 24 -2.43 -9.38 -11.87
C GLY A 24 -1.43 -10.49 -11.53
N VAL A 25 -0.21 -10.12 -11.16
CA VAL A 25 0.84 -11.07 -10.74
C VAL A 25 0.58 -11.57 -9.31
N LYS A 26 -0.05 -10.74 -8.47
CA LYS A 26 -0.49 -11.11 -7.12
C LYS A 26 -1.97 -10.80 -6.91
N PRO A 27 -2.72 -11.67 -6.24
CA PRO A 27 -4.14 -11.41 -5.97
C PRO A 27 -4.34 -10.26 -4.97
N SER A 28 -3.40 -10.07 -4.04
CA SER A 28 -3.49 -9.08 -2.96
C SER A 28 -2.12 -8.79 -2.35
N ASN A 29 -2.03 -7.72 -1.56
CA ASN A 29 -0.83 -7.40 -0.80
C ASN A 29 -1.15 -6.60 0.48
N MET A 30 -0.18 -6.56 1.40
CA MET A 30 -0.27 -5.85 2.67
C MET A 30 0.78 -4.74 2.72
N LEU A 31 0.35 -3.53 3.03
CA LEU A 31 1.21 -2.38 3.23
C LEU A 31 1.20 -1.98 4.70
N VAL A 32 2.38 -2.00 5.31
CA VAL A 32 2.60 -1.50 6.68
C VAL A 32 3.23 -0.13 6.58
N LEU A 33 2.64 0.86 7.24
CA LEU A 33 3.09 2.25 7.22
C LEU A 33 2.89 2.92 8.58
N GLU A 34 3.57 4.03 8.81
CA GLU A 34 3.32 4.87 9.98
C GLU A 34 1.93 5.53 9.90
N ASN A 35 1.28 5.70 11.06
CA ASN A 35 -0.07 6.24 11.14
C ASN A 35 -0.23 7.62 10.45
N LYS A 36 0.83 8.45 10.48
CA LYS A 36 0.82 9.78 9.85
C LYS A 36 0.56 9.75 8.34
N HIS A 37 0.82 8.62 7.68
CA HIS A 37 0.73 8.47 6.24
C HIS A 37 -0.60 7.85 5.77
N ILE A 38 -1.44 7.32 6.68
CA ILE A 38 -2.68 6.61 6.32
C ILE A 38 -3.54 7.43 5.37
N ARG A 39 -3.80 8.68 5.73
CA ARG A 39 -4.70 9.56 4.97
C ARG A 39 -4.22 9.77 3.54
N ASP A 40 -2.92 9.94 3.35
CA ASP A 40 -2.33 10.20 2.04
C ASP A 40 -2.41 8.93 1.19
N VAL A 41 -2.13 7.75 1.78
CA VAL A 41 -2.25 6.46 1.09
C VAL A 41 -3.70 6.17 0.68
N VAL A 42 -4.65 6.38 1.58
CA VAL A 42 -6.07 6.17 1.30
C VAL A 42 -6.51 7.03 0.11
N ARG A 43 -6.13 8.32 0.08
CA ARG A 43 -6.40 9.21 -1.05
C ARG A 43 -5.74 8.77 -2.35
N THR A 44 -4.53 8.20 -2.29
CA THR A 44 -3.86 7.66 -3.48
C THR A 44 -4.55 6.39 -4.00
N LEU A 45 -5.12 5.58 -3.10
CA LEU A 45 -5.84 4.36 -3.47
C LEU A 45 -7.25 4.65 -4.00
N GLU A 46 -7.86 5.76 -3.59
CA GLU A 46 -9.13 6.24 -4.15
C GLU A 46 -9.01 6.41 -5.68
N GLY A 47 -9.95 5.84 -6.42
CA GLY A 47 -9.96 5.89 -7.89
C GLY A 47 -9.09 4.84 -8.60
N THR A 48 -8.29 4.05 -7.88
CA THR A 48 -7.44 2.99 -8.51
C THR A 48 -8.19 1.70 -8.86
N GLY A 49 -9.45 1.56 -8.46
CA GLY A 49 -10.23 0.32 -8.61
C GLY A 49 -9.80 -0.82 -7.68
N LEU A 50 -8.79 -0.60 -6.82
CA LEU A 50 -8.38 -1.55 -5.81
C LEU A 50 -9.38 -1.56 -4.64
N SER A 51 -9.75 -2.76 -4.19
CA SER A 51 -10.40 -2.91 -2.89
C SER A 51 -9.35 -2.85 -1.79
N TRP A 52 -9.59 -2.09 -0.73
CA TRP A 52 -8.67 -2.00 0.40
C TRP A 52 -9.41 -1.92 1.74
N ARG A 53 -8.75 -2.34 2.82
CA ARG A 53 -9.22 -2.24 4.20
C ARG A 53 -8.06 -1.99 5.15
N ILE A 54 -8.30 -1.18 6.18
CA ILE A 54 -7.37 -1.04 7.30
C ILE A 54 -7.64 -2.20 8.26
N VAL A 55 -6.62 -3.01 8.54
CA VAL A 55 -6.74 -4.21 9.38
C VAL A 55 -6.14 -4.05 10.77
N TYR A 56 -5.27 -3.05 10.96
CA TYR A 56 -4.67 -2.74 12.26
C TYR A 56 -4.29 -1.26 12.37
N LEU A 57 -4.50 -0.67 13.54
CA LEU A 57 -4.30 0.76 13.80
C LEU A 57 -3.80 0.97 15.24
N PHE A 58 -2.51 0.72 15.50
CA PHE A 58 -1.88 0.97 16.80
C PHE A 58 -0.38 1.24 16.62
N GLY A 59 0.04 2.50 16.75
CA GLY A 59 1.41 2.96 16.44
C GLY A 59 1.77 2.96 14.95
N HIS A 60 1.41 1.89 14.24
CA HIS A 60 1.48 1.74 12.80
C HIS A 60 0.13 1.29 12.24
N ALA A 61 -0.08 1.58 10.97
CA ALA A 61 -1.25 1.19 10.22
C ALA A 61 -0.89 0.06 9.28
N THR A 62 -1.76 -0.94 9.24
CA THR A 62 -1.67 -2.00 8.25
C THR A 62 -2.87 -1.91 7.33
N ILE A 63 -2.60 -1.70 6.04
CA ILE A 63 -3.61 -1.62 4.98
C ILE A 63 -3.46 -2.86 4.12
N PHE A 64 -4.54 -3.62 4.00
CA PHE A 64 -4.65 -4.73 3.07
C PHE A 64 -5.36 -4.25 1.82
N PHE A 65 -4.85 -4.61 0.63
CA PHE A 65 -5.52 -4.31 -0.64
C PHE A 65 -5.49 -5.50 -1.59
N LYS A 66 -6.52 -5.56 -2.43
CA LYS A 66 -6.82 -6.65 -3.36
C LYS A 66 -7.29 -6.08 -4.69
N CYS A 67 -6.76 -6.61 -5.79
CA CYS A 67 -7.31 -6.31 -7.12
C CYS A 67 -8.59 -7.12 -7.34
N HIS A 68 -9.65 -6.48 -7.80
CA HIS A 68 -10.74 -7.19 -8.45
C HIS A 68 -10.32 -7.40 -9.90
N ILE A 69 -9.81 -8.59 -10.21
CA ILE A 69 -9.68 -9.09 -11.58
C ILE A 69 -10.78 -10.12 -11.77
#